data_AF-A0A660MZB7-F1
#
_entry.id   AF-A0A660MZB7-F1
#
_cell.length_a   1.000
_cell.length_b   1.000
_cell.length_c   1.000
_cell.angle_alpha   90.00
_cell.angle_beta   90.00
_cell.angle_gamma   90.00
#
_symmetry.space_group_name_H-M   'P 1'
#
loop_
_entity.id
_entity.type
_entity.pdbx_description
1 polymer ?
#
loop_
_entity_poly.entity_id
_entity_poly.type
_entity_poly.pdbx_seq_one_letter_code
_entity_poly.pdbx_strand_id
1 'polypeptide(L)'
;MKKIGIEPLKKESISFGKFVLHTVFLSLLVLSFTVFSLYSKITERFFSNHKIDIFTELPQVASYFWVVDPEVARQILQLDLIIKDYLSGANVLKTREEELTALWSYAKENKDYLTKLGFGNYKRILKMLSDARPLREEIFQLLGKDQRFNYLVPLQNSNESRPNGGFFGSFAFISLSGGHIVDMQIIDSYLPDMLAPNTRVPLPERTQGFLTEKAAGFIGGNKFGFTDKDGRNLKQLYEKIFHTAFDPEKREKMFNQEQWNQLFQKNIKGIIFLDSELITYLLPAFRSKTREWQFVNANVDLIRGENRSNKKEFYIKDLQRYLKDNALTLAKSTINNIQELLHKGFINIYLSNVSDEMRTFLKDYDLTNVYNPDFFYFFHINSSFNKSDGFVKKQVEVLGPQGNV
;
A
#
# COMPACT_ATOMS: atom_id res chain seq x y z
N MET A 1 62.23 -12.03 -71.29
CA MET A 1 61.62 -12.43 -69.99
C MET A 1 62.70 -12.39 -68.92
N LYS A 2 62.66 -11.42 -67.99
CA LYS A 2 63.57 -11.33 -66.83
C LYS A 2 63.01 -12.20 -65.70
N LYS A 3 63.77 -13.22 -65.26
CA LYS A 3 63.46 -13.97 -64.04
C LYS A 3 63.92 -13.15 -62.83
N ILE A 4 62.95 -12.74 -62.00
CA ILE A 4 63.18 -12.09 -60.71
C ILE A 4 63.45 -13.22 -59.71
N GLY A 5 64.64 -13.21 -59.10
CA GLY A 5 64.97 -14.09 -57.98
C GLY A 5 64.30 -13.58 -56.72
N ILE A 6 63.52 -14.42 -56.05
CA ILE A 6 62.92 -14.14 -54.75
C ILE A 6 63.89 -14.68 -53.70
N GLU A 7 64.49 -13.78 -52.90
CA GLU A 7 65.21 -14.19 -51.69
C GLU A 7 64.24 -14.73 -50.63
N PRO A 8 64.59 -15.80 -49.91
CA PRO A 8 63.74 -16.32 -48.85
C PRO A 8 63.73 -15.35 -47.65
N LEU A 9 62.52 -14.94 -47.25
CA LEU A 9 62.26 -14.20 -46.02
C LEU A 9 62.86 -14.94 -44.82
N LYS A 10 63.77 -14.28 -44.09
CA LYS A 10 64.27 -14.73 -42.79
C LYS A 10 63.08 -14.99 -41.85
N LYS A 11 62.91 -16.24 -41.41
CA LYS A 11 62.04 -16.58 -40.28
C LYS A 11 62.64 -15.98 -39.01
N GLU A 12 62.13 -14.84 -38.57
CA GLU A 12 62.36 -14.39 -37.20
C GLU A 12 61.66 -15.38 -36.26
N SER A 13 62.43 -16.04 -35.39
CA SER A 13 61.84 -16.83 -34.31
C SER A 13 61.20 -15.86 -33.32
N ILE A 14 59.88 -16.00 -33.14
CA ILE A 14 59.16 -15.27 -32.09
C ILE A 14 59.78 -15.71 -30.77
N SER A 15 60.49 -14.80 -30.08
CA SER A 15 61.09 -15.15 -28.80
C SER A 15 59.98 -15.61 -27.85
N PHE A 16 60.25 -16.67 -27.08
CA PHE A 16 59.28 -17.24 -26.14
C PHE A 16 58.67 -16.15 -25.24
N GLY A 17 59.48 -15.14 -24.86
CA GLY A 17 59.01 -13.96 -24.14
C GLY A 17 57.98 -13.11 -24.89
N LYS A 18 58.16 -12.86 -26.20
CA LYS A 18 57.16 -12.15 -27.02
C LYS A 18 55.88 -12.96 -27.20
N PHE A 19 55.97 -14.28 -27.36
CA PHE A 19 54.80 -15.16 -27.45
C PHE A 19 54.00 -15.22 -26.14
N VAL A 20 54.68 -15.33 -25.00
CA VAL A 20 54.04 -15.28 -23.67
C VAL A 20 53.40 -13.92 -23.43
N LEU A 21 54.09 -12.80 -23.75
CA LEU A 21 53.52 -11.46 -23.58
C LEU A 21 52.26 -11.27 -24.45
N HIS A 22 52.30 -11.76 -25.68
CA HIS A 22 51.15 -11.68 -26.59
C HIS A 22 49.97 -12.51 -26.08
N THR A 23 50.24 -13.70 -25.51
CA THR A 23 49.21 -14.59 -24.96
C THR A 23 48.59 -14.03 -23.69
N VAL A 24 49.39 -13.43 -22.80
CA VAL A 24 48.91 -12.73 -21.59
C VAL A 24 48.10 -11.49 -21.98
N PHE A 25 48.56 -10.71 -22.95
CA PHE A 25 47.83 -9.55 -23.45
C PHE A 25 46.49 -9.95 -24.09
N LEU A 26 46.47 -11.00 -24.93
CA LEU A 26 45.24 -11.51 -25.53
C LEU A 26 44.27 -12.04 -24.46
N SER A 27 44.80 -12.71 -23.44
CA SER A 27 44.00 -13.26 -22.34
C SER A 27 43.38 -12.14 -21.50
N LEU A 28 44.14 -11.09 -21.16
CA LEU A 28 43.65 -9.90 -20.45
C LEU A 28 42.65 -9.12 -21.29
N LEU A 29 42.86 -9.03 -22.60
CA LEU A 29 41.94 -8.37 -23.53
C LEU A 29 40.61 -9.14 -23.60
N VAL A 30 40.65 -10.47 -23.77
CA VAL A 30 39.45 -11.32 -23.73
C VAL A 30 38.76 -11.26 -22.37
N LEU A 31 39.50 -11.25 -21.26
CA LEU A 31 38.93 -11.08 -19.93
C LEU A 31 38.24 -9.71 -19.80
N SER A 32 38.86 -8.65 -20.30
CA SER A 32 38.30 -7.30 -20.25
C SER A 32 37.02 -7.18 -21.08
N PHE A 33 36.97 -7.74 -22.29
CA PHE A 33 35.74 -7.77 -23.11
C PHE A 33 34.66 -8.68 -22.53
N THR A 34 35.05 -9.76 -21.84
CA THR A 34 34.11 -10.63 -21.11
C THR A 34 33.53 -9.90 -19.90
N VAL A 35 34.34 -9.14 -19.17
CA VAL A 35 33.91 -8.29 -18.05
C VAL A 35 33.03 -7.14 -18.54
N PHE A 36 33.38 -6.47 -19.66
CA PHE A 36 32.54 -5.42 -20.25
C PHE A 36 31.25 -5.97 -20.87
N SER A 37 31.27 -7.17 -21.45
CA SER A 37 30.05 -7.83 -21.95
C SER A 37 29.17 -8.33 -20.81
N LEU A 38 29.75 -8.83 -19.73
CA LEU A 38 29.04 -9.24 -18.53
C LEU A 38 28.47 -8.02 -17.83
N TYR A 39 29.25 -6.95 -17.65
CA TYR A 39 28.81 -5.66 -17.14
C TYR A 39 27.71 -5.07 -18.03
N SER A 40 27.89 -5.01 -19.35
CA SER A 40 26.86 -4.53 -20.28
C SER A 40 25.59 -5.38 -20.22
N LYS A 41 25.68 -6.72 -20.15
CA LYS A 41 24.49 -7.58 -20.02
C LYS A 41 23.84 -7.49 -18.66
N ILE A 42 24.60 -7.36 -17.58
CA ILE A 42 24.09 -7.12 -16.23
C ILE A 42 23.42 -5.75 -16.20
N THR A 43 24.06 -4.71 -16.70
CA THR A 43 23.56 -3.34 -16.74
C THR A 43 22.33 -3.24 -17.66
N GLU A 44 22.35 -3.83 -18.85
CA GLU A 44 21.20 -3.87 -19.76
C GLU A 44 20.05 -4.73 -19.19
N ARG A 45 20.31 -5.69 -18.31
CA ARG A 45 19.25 -6.56 -17.72
C ARG A 45 18.74 -6.06 -16.37
N PHE A 46 19.56 -5.38 -15.58
CA PHE A 46 19.18 -4.69 -14.33
C PHE A 46 18.61 -3.29 -14.59
N PHE A 47 19.05 -2.60 -15.66
CA PHE A 47 18.64 -1.23 -16.00
C PHE A 47 17.89 -1.12 -17.35
N SER A 48 17.56 -2.23 -18.04
CA SER A 48 16.52 -2.14 -19.10
C SER A 48 15.16 -1.85 -18.48
N ASN A 49 14.27 -1.33 -19.32
CA ASN A 49 12.87 -1.07 -18.99
C ASN A 49 12.08 -2.32 -18.53
N HIS A 50 12.67 -3.53 -18.60
CA HIS A 50 12.15 -4.75 -18.00
C HIS A 50 12.97 -5.06 -16.73
N LYS A 51 12.69 -4.32 -15.66
CA LYS A 51 13.33 -4.47 -14.35
C LYS A 51 13.29 -5.92 -13.90
N ILE A 52 14.46 -6.52 -13.61
CA ILE A 52 14.54 -7.76 -12.82
C ILE A 52 13.69 -7.58 -11.58
N ASP A 53 12.77 -8.51 -11.39
CA ASP A 53 11.82 -8.45 -10.30
C ASP A 53 12.49 -9.02 -9.05
N ILE A 54 13.07 -8.09 -8.28
CA ILE A 54 13.81 -8.39 -7.06
C ILE A 54 12.99 -9.19 -6.05
N PHE A 55 11.65 -9.30 -6.16
CA PHE A 55 10.83 -10.05 -5.21
C PHE A 55 10.48 -11.47 -5.67
N THR A 56 10.74 -11.83 -6.93
CA THR A 56 10.48 -13.18 -7.46
C THR A 56 11.74 -14.02 -7.67
N GLU A 57 12.92 -13.40 -7.75
CA GLU A 57 14.18 -14.10 -8.04
C GLU A 57 15.32 -13.73 -7.05
N LEU A 58 15.01 -13.47 -5.77
CA LEU A 58 16.01 -13.05 -4.76
C LEU A 58 17.26 -13.96 -4.72
N PRO A 59 17.16 -15.31 -4.74
CA PRO A 59 18.36 -16.16 -4.76
C PRO A 59 19.23 -15.96 -6.01
N GLN A 60 18.60 -15.74 -7.16
CA GLN A 60 19.32 -15.46 -8.41
C GLN A 60 19.97 -14.08 -8.36
N VAL A 61 19.27 -13.07 -7.82
CA VAL A 61 19.84 -11.74 -7.59
C VAL A 61 21.05 -11.82 -6.65
N ALA A 62 20.93 -12.55 -5.53
CA ALA A 62 22.03 -12.77 -4.60
C ALA A 62 23.25 -13.44 -5.27
N SER A 63 23.03 -14.39 -6.18
CA SER A 63 24.12 -15.06 -6.89
C SER A 63 24.97 -14.09 -7.73
N TYR A 64 24.36 -13.04 -8.30
CA TYR A 64 25.11 -12.00 -9.02
C TYR A 64 25.94 -11.14 -8.07
N PHE A 65 25.40 -10.83 -6.89
CA PHE A 65 26.11 -10.07 -5.87
C PHE A 65 27.20 -10.91 -5.17
N TRP A 66 27.17 -12.24 -5.18
CA TRP A 66 28.20 -13.08 -4.54
C TRP A 66 29.63 -12.79 -5.02
N VAL A 67 29.79 -12.36 -6.27
CA VAL A 67 31.10 -12.03 -6.85
C VAL A 67 31.46 -10.55 -6.64
N VAL A 68 30.46 -9.68 -6.56
CA VAL A 68 30.65 -8.20 -6.52
C VAL A 68 30.69 -7.69 -5.08
N ASP A 69 29.76 -8.14 -4.25
CA ASP A 69 29.63 -7.84 -2.84
C ASP A 69 28.93 -9.00 -2.10
N PRO A 70 29.72 -9.89 -1.48
CA PRO A 70 29.18 -11.02 -0.72
C PRO A 70 28.27 -10.59 0.43
N GLU A 71 28.45 -9.40 0.99
CA GLU A 71 27.64 -8.94 2.11
C GLU A 71 26.24 -8.54 1.63
N VAL A 72 26.13 -7.77 0.55
CA VAL A 72 24.82 -7.42 -0.05
C VAL A 72 24.02 -8.67 -0.37
N ALA A 73 24.67 -9.68 -0.94
CA ALA A 73 24.01 -10.92 -1.25
C ALA A 73 23.58 -11.73 -0.01
N ARG A 74 24.31 -11.67 1.11
CA ARG A 74 23.88 -12.30 2.38
C ARG A 74 22.60 -11.65 2.85
N GLN A 75 22.52 -10.32 2.78
CA GLN A 75 21.32 -9.56 3.14
C GLN A 75 20.14 -9.92 2.21
N ILE A 76 20.39 -10.11 0.90
CA ILE A 76 19.35 -10.56 -0.05
C ILE A 76 18.85 -11.97 0.29
N LEU A 77 19.74 -12.91 0.62
CA LEU A 77 19.36 -14.26 1.02
C LEU A 77 18.62 -14.28 2.36
N GLN A 78 19.03 -13.42 3.31
CA GLN A 78 18.33 -13.26 4.58
C GLN A 78 16.91 -12.70 4.38
N LEU A 79 16.75 -11.71 3.49
CA LEU A 79 15.43 -11.21 3.11
C LEU A 79 14.57 -12.31 2.46
N ASP A 80 15.14 -13.13 1.57
CA ASP A 80 14.45 -14.27 0.94
C ASP A 80 13.94 -15.29 1.98
N LEU A 81 14.77 -15.63 2.98
CA LEU A 81 14.37 -16.52 4.08
C LEU A 81 13.21 -15.95 4.88
N ILE A 82 13.25 -14.67 5.25
CA ILE A 82 12.16 -14.00 5.97
C ILE A 82 10.88 -13.99 5.14
N ILE A 83 10.97 -13.70 3.84
CA ILE A 83 9.81 -13.71 2.94
C ILE A 83 9.21 -15.12 2.85
N LYS A 84 10.04 -16.17 2.72
CA LYS A 84 9.57 -17.56 2.68
C LYS A 84 8.85 -17.94 3.97
N ASP A 85 9.42 -17.62 5.12
CA ASP A 85 8.80 -17.87 6.42
C ASP A 85 7.48 -17.12 6.55
N TYR A 86 7.45 -15.83 6.17
CA TYR A 86 6.23 -15.05 6.13
C TYR A 86 5.17 -15.73 5.25
N LEU A 87 5.49 -16.10 4.01
CA LEU A 87 4.57 -16.75 3.08
C LEU A 87 4.08 -18.12 3.57
N SER A 88 4.87 -18.82 4.39
CA SER A 88 4.45 -20.06 5.07
C SER A 88 3.49 -19.84 6.25
N GLY A 89 3.18 -18.58 6.59
CA GLY A 89 2.31 -18.20 7.69
C GLY A 89 3.03 -17.96 9.02
N ALA A 90 4.36 -17.92 9.05
CA ALA A 90 5.10 -17.65 10.28
C ALA A 90 4.90 -16.20 10.75
N ASN A 91 4.89 -16.01 12.07
CA ASN A 91 4.93 -14.69 12.69
C ASN A 91 6.38 -14.17 12.70
N VAL A 92 6.82 -13.68 11.55
CA VAL A 92 8.20 -13.19 11.35
C VAL A 92 8.55 -11.98 12.22
N LEU A 93 7.55 -11.24 12.71
CA LEU A 93 7.75 -10.13 13.65
C LEU A 93 8.31 -10.59 15.00
N LYS A 94 8.18 -11.89 15.31
CA LYS A 94 8.70 -12.53 16.51
C LYS A 94 9.78 -13.55 16.19
N THR A 95 9.56 -14.43 15.22
CA THR A 95 10.50 -15.51 14.89
C THR A 95 11.72 -15.03 14.12
N ARG A 96 11.65 -13.85 13.48
CA ARG A 96 12.73 -13.26 12.67
C ARG A 96 13.03 -11.81 13.06
N GLU A 97 12.76 -11.43 14.31
CA GLU A 97 12.91 -10.04 14.77
C GLU A 97 14.36 -9.55 14.68
N GLU A 98 15.32 -10.41 15.02
CA GLU A 98 16.75 -10.10 14.95
C GLU A 98 17.19 -9.90 13.49
N GLU A 99 16.78 -10.80 12.59
CA GLU A 99 17.11 -10.74 11.17
C GLU A 99 16.46 -9.52 10.49
N LEU A 100 15.21 -9.20 10.84
CA LEU A 100 14.53 -7.98 10.38
C LEU A 100 15.28 -6.72 10.86
N THR A 101 15.72 -6.71 12.12
CA THR A 101 16.46 -5.58 12.70
C THR A 101 17.84 -5.42 12.05
N ALA A 102 18.51 -6.53 11.76
CA ALA A 102 19.79 -6.53 11.07
C ALA A 102 19.68 -5.99 9.64
N LEU A 103 18.69 -6.47 8.86
CA LEU A 103 18.41 -5.95 7.51
C LEU A 103 18.14 -4.45 7.52
N TRP A 104 17.33 -4.00 8.48
CA TRP A 104 16.98 -2.60 8.62
C TRP A 104 18.20 -1.74 8.97
N SER A 105 19.05 -2.21 9.89
CA SER A 105 20.28 -1.51 10.28
C SER A 105 21.26 -1.44 9.11
N TYR A 106 21.46 -2.56 8.40
CA TYR A 106 22.29 -2.62 7.21
C TYR A 106 21.80 -1.63 6.13
N ALA A 107 20.50 -1.62 5.84
CA ALA A 107 19.90 -0.75 4.85
C ALA A 107 20.08 0.75 5.18
N LYS A 108 20.07 1.10 6.47
CA LYS A 108 20.31 2.47 6.96
C LYS A 108 21.78 2.86 6.83
N GLU A 109 22.67 2.03 7.37
CA GLU A 109 24.12 2.30 7.44
C GLU A 109 24.74 2.34 6.05
N ASN A 110 24.20 1.56 5.11
CA ASN A 110 24.70 1.44 3.74
C ASN A 110 23.82 2.18 2.72
N LYS A 111 22.96 3.12 3.14
CA LYS A 111 21.99 3.80 2.26
C LYS A 111 22.62 4.40 1.00
N ASP A 112 23.73 5.12 1.13
CA ASP A 112 24.39 5.77 0.00
C ASP A 112 25.06 4.74 -0.93
N TYR A 113 25.59 3.67 -0.36
CA TYR A 113 26.16 2.56 -1.11
C TYR A 113 25.09 1.81 -1.90
N LEU A 114 23.99 1.42 -1.25
CA LEU A 114 22.84 0.78 -1.89
C LEU A 114 22.25 1.65 -3.00
N THR A 115 22.20 2.97 -2.79
CA THR A 115 21.77 3.92 -3.83
C THR A 115 22.64 3.83 -5.08
N LYS A 116 23.97 3.76 -4.92
CA LYS A 116 24.93 3.61 -6.04
C LYS A 116 24.83 2.23 -6.71
N LEU A 117 24.47 1.19 -5.96
CA LEU A 117 24.25 -0.17 -6.47
C LEU A 117 22.94 -0.36 -7.27
N GLY A 118 22.14 0.68 -7.45
CA GLY A 118 20.89 0.63 -8.22
C GLY A 118 19.62 0.62 -7.37
N PHE A 119 19.72 0.65 -6.04
CA PHE A 119 18.55 0.80 -5.15
C PHE A 119 18.10 2.26 -4.98
N GLY A 120 18.59 3.19 -5.81
CA GLY A 120 18.27 4.62 -5.71
C GLY A 120 16.77 4.94 -5.81
N ASN A 121 16.00 4.14 -6.56
CA ASN A 121 14.53 4.26 -6.64
C ASN A 121 13.85 4.01 -5.28
N TYR A 122 14.53 3.34 -4.35
CA TYR A 122 14.04 3.03 -3.01
C TYR A 122 14.54 4.00 -1.93
N LYS A 123 15.30 5.05 -2.30
CA LYS A 123 15.92 6.00 -1.34
C LYS A 123 14.91 6.59 -0.33
N ARG A 124 13.69 6.89 -0.76
CA ARG A 124 12.63 7.39 0.13
C ARG A 124 12.08 6.32 1.07
N ILE A 125 11.88 5.09 0.60
CA ILE A 125 11.51 3.95 1.46
C ILE A 125 12.60 3.73 2.50
N LEU A 126 13.87 3.74 2.09
CA LEU A 126 15.00 3.58 3.00
C LEU A 126 15.04 4.70 4.05
N LYS A 127 14.69 5.94 3.67
CA LYS A 127 14.53 7.05 4.62
C LYS A 127 13.35 6.80 5.57
N MET A 128 12.18 6.44 5.04
CA MET A 128 10.98 6.15 5.82
C MET A 128 11.22 5.02 6.82
N LEU A 129 11.84 3.95 6.38
CA LEU A 129 12.30 2.87 7.25
C LEU A 129 13.28 3.42 8.29
N SER A 130 14.31 4.16 7.92
CA SER A 130 15.24 4.74 8.91
C SER A 130 14.52 5.56 10.00
N ASP A 131 13.54 6.37 9.61
CA ASP A 131 12.76 7.22 10.53
C ASP A 131 11.75 6.43 11.37
N ALA A 132 11.26 5.29 10.85
CA ALA A 132 10.38 4.36 11.55
C ALA A 132 11.12 3.45 12.56
N ARG A 133 12.46 3.39 12.53
CA ARG A 133 13.26 2.55 13.44
C ARG A 133 12.95 2.76 14.94
N PRO A 134 12.91 3.99 15.49
CA PRO A 134 12.52 4.18 16.90
C PRO A 134 11.10 3.70 17.20
N LEU A 135 10.25 3.59 16.18
CA LEU A 135 8.86 3.13 16.28
C LEU A 135 8.70 1.63 16.04
N ARG A 136 9.79 0.87 15.82
CA ARG A 136 9.72 -0.55 15.40
C ARG A 136 8.79 -1.37 16.26
N GLU A 137 8.95 -1.30 17.58
CA GLU A 137 8.16 -2.12 18.50
C GLU A 137 6.68 -1.76 18.41
N GLU A 138 6.34 -0.48 18.36
CA GLU A 138 4.96 -0.03 18.18
C GLU A 138 4.40 -0.45 16.81
N ILE A 139 5.18 -0.35 15.73
CA ILE A 139 4.78 -0.83 14.39
C ILE A 139 4.52 -2.34 14.42
N PHE A 140 5.41 -3.13 15.04
CA PHE A 140 5.26 -4.57 15.12
C PHE A 140 4.03 -4.95 15.95
N GLN A 141 3.79 -4.24 17.05
CA GLN A 141 2.56 -4.39 17.81
C GLN A 141 1.34 -4.08 16.94
N LEU A 142 1.30 -2.96 16.22
CA LEU A 142 0.20 -2.60 15.31
C LEU A 142 -0.04 -3.65 14.22
N LEU A 143 1.02 -4.33 13.75
CA LEU A 143 0.94 -5.46 12.80
C LEU A 143 0.58 -6.80 13.46
N GLY A 144 0.37 -6.80 14.78
CA GLY A 144 -0.12 -7.92 15.56
C GLY A 144 0.93 -8.91 16.04
N LYS A 145 2.15 -8.44 16.35
CA LYS A 145 3.27 -9.26 16.87
C LYS A 145 2.84 -10.20 18.00
N ASP A 146 2.18 -9.68 19.04
CA ASP A 146 1.81 -10.44 20.23
C ASP A 146 0.30 -10.69 20.38
N GLN A 147 -0.53 -9.89 19.69
CA GLN A 147 -1.99 -10.00 19.78
C GLN A 147 -2.66 -9.60 18.48
N ARG A 148 -3.94 -9.95 18.35
CA ARG A 148 -4.75 -9.59 17.20
C ARG A 148 -5.21 -8.13 17.30
N PHE A 149 -4.96 -7.34 16.26
CA PHE A 149 -5.50 -5.98 16.12
C PHE A 149 -6.55 -5.93 15.01
N ASN A 150 -7.61 -5.15 15.20
CA ASN A 150 -8.64 -4.95 14.18
C ASN A 150 -8.61 -3.52 13.66
N TYR A 151 -8.78 -3.37 12.35
CA TYR A 151 -8.85 -2.11 11.65
C TYR A 151 -10.14 -2.05 10.86
N LEU A 152 -10.75 -0.88 10.82
CA LEU A 152 -11.89 -0.61 9.96
C LEU A 152 -11.40 0.11 8.70
N VAL A 153 -11.75 -0.44 7.54
CA VAL A 153 -11.41 0.13 6.24
C VAL A 153 -12.70 0.54 5.53
N PRO A 154 -13.03 1.83 5.45
CA PRO A 154 -14.17 2.28 4.67
C PRO A 154 -13.95 1.95 3.20
N LEU A 155 -14.90 1.26 2.58
CA LEU A 155 -14.89 0.93 1.15
C LEU A 155 -15.77 1.93 0.42
N GLN A 156 -15.15 2.66 -0.49
CA GLN A 156 -15.81 3.73 -1.22
C GLN A 156 -16.24 3.29 -2.61
N ASN A 157 -17.38 3.83 -3.02
CA ASN A 157 -17.80 3.83 -4.42
C ASN A 157 -17.31 5.12 -5.08
N SER A 158 -16.25 5.03 -5.89
CA SER A 158 -15.68 6.15 -6.67
C SER A 158 -16.69 6.77 -7.64
N ASN A 159 -17.66 6.00 -8.13
CA ASN A 159 -18.66 6.49 -9.08
C ASN A 159 -19.71 7.40 -8.43
N GLU A 160 -19.74 7.46 -7.10
CA GLU A 160 -20.47 8.50 -6.36
C GLU A 160 -19.43 9.32 -5.59
N SER A 161 -18.62 10.07 -6.35
CA SER A 161 -17.53 10.87 -5.79
C SER A 161 -18.06 11.89 -4.78
N ARG A 162 -17.59 11.78 -3.54
CA ARG A 162 -17.86 12.69 -2.41
C ARG A 162 -16.55 13.14 -1.79
N PRO A 163 -16.49 14.27 -1.04
CA PRO A 163 -15.46 14.72 -0.07
C PRO A 163 -14.09 14.06 -0.05
N ASN A 164 -14.28 12.80 0.22
CA ASN A 164 -13.41 11.82 0.78
C ASN A 164 -13.04 10.75 -0.26
N GLY A 165 -13.38 10.84 -1.54
CA GLY A 165 -13.06 9.82 -2.55
C GLY A 165 -14.21 8.89 -2.95
N GLY A 166 -15.42 9.04 -2.39
CA GLY A 166 -16.61 8.29 -2.81
C GLY A 166 -17.63 7.99 -1.73
N PHE A 167 -18.80 7.48 -2.12
CA PHE A 167 -19.84 7.07 -1.17
C PHE A 167 -19.38 5.89 -0.31
N PHE A 168 -19.52 6.04 1.00
CA PHE A 168 -19.26 4.98 1.97
C PHE A 168 -20.40 3.96 1.97
N GLY A 169 -20.33 2.98 1.07
CA GLY A 169 -21.37 1.96 0.89
C GLY A 169 -21.13 0.68 1.69
N SER A 170 -19.90 0.41 2.11
CA SER A 170 -19.53 -0.76 2.92
C SER A 170 -18.21 -0.48 3.64
N PHE A 171 -17.90 -1.22 4.71
CA PHE A 171 -16.57 -1.22 5.34
C PHE A 171 -16.05 -2.64 5.49
N ALA A 172 -14.73 -2.79 5.50
CA ALA A 172 -14.08 -4.04 5.87
C ALA A 172 -13.54 -3.96 7.30
N PHE A 173 -13.74 -5.00 8.10
CA PHE A 173 -12.91 -5.31 9.25
C PHE A 173 -11.74 -6.15 8.80
N ILE A 174 -10.53 -5.62 8.97
CA ILE A 174 -9.30 -6.34 8.73
C ILE A 174 -8.68 -6.64 10.09
N SER A 175 -8.46 -7.92 10.37
CA SER A 175 -7.71 -8.33 11.55
C SER A 175 -6.29 -8.70 11.19
N LEU A 176 -5.34 -8.11 11.89
CA LEU A 176 -3.92 -8.42 11.78
C LEU A 176 -3.45 -9.26 12.96
N SER A 177 -2.66 -10.29 12.67
CA SER A 177 -1.91 -11.06 13.67
C SER A 177 -0.65 -11.62 13.03
N GLY A 178 0.49 -11.46 13.71
CA GLY A 178 1.81 -11.88 13.25
C GLY A 178 2.25 -11.28 11.92
N GLY A 179 1.78 -10.07 11.58
CA GLY A 179 2.02 -9.44 10.28
C GLY A 179 1.10 -9.93 9.15
N HIS A 180 0.15 -10.81 9.45
CA HIS A 180 -0.79 -11.38 8.47
C HIS A 180 -2.19 -10.82 8.63
N ILE A 181 -2.89 -10.65 7.50
CA ILE A 181 -4.34 -10.52 7.52
C ILE A 181 -4.92 -11.91 7.82
N VAL A 182 -5.40 -12.11 9.05
CA VAL A 182 -5.96 -13.40 9.51
C VAL A 182 -7.48 -13.47 9.37
N ASP A 183 -8.14 -12.34 9.16
CA ASP A 183 -9.58 -12.26 8.95
C ASP A 183 -9.92 -10.96 8.20
N MET A 184 -10.87 -11.07 7.28
CA MET A 184 -11.42 -9.94 6.53
C MET A 184 -12.92 -10.13 6.39
N GLN A 185 -13.69 -9.22 6.97
CA GLN A 185 -15.16 -9.24 6.91
C GLN A 185 -15.66 -7.94 6.31
N ILE A 186 -16.52 -8.01 5.30
CA ILE A 186 -17.09 -6.83 4.64
C ILE A 186 -18.55 -6.69 5.05
N ILE A 187 -18.92 -5.49 5.52
CA ILE A 187 -20.23 -5.19 6.10
C ILE A 187 -20.82 -3.97 5.40
N ASP A 188 -22.14 -4.02 5.22
CA ASP A 188 -22.91 -2.93 4.65
C ASP A 188 -22.91 -1.70 5.60
N SER A 189 -22.64 -0.51 5.06
CA SER A 189 -22.53 0.71 5.88
C SER A 189 -23.87 1.19 6.45
N TYR A 190 -25.01 0.69 5.95
CA TYR A 190 -26.33 0.97 6.50
C TYR A 190 -26.65 0.18 7.76
N LEU A 191 -26.02 -0.99 7.95
CA LEU A 191 -26.27 -1.85 9.10
C LEU A 191 -26.07 -1.09 10.43
N PRO A 192 -24.95 -0.39 10.67
CA PRO A 192 -24.75 0.39 11.91
C PRO A 192 -25.90 1.36 12.22
N ASP A 193 -26.38 2.12 11.23
CA ASP A 193 -27.47 3.08 11.42
C ASP A 193 -28.83 2.39 11.60
N MET A 194 -29.05 1.19 11.04
CA MET A 194 -30.25 0.38 11.32
C MET A 194 -30.27 -0.14 12.76
N LEU A 195 -29.11 -0.52 13.28
CA LEU A 195 -28.96 -1.11 14.62
C LEU A 195 -29.08 -0.07 15.72
N ALA A 196 -28.53 1.13 15.51
CA ALA A 196 -28.58 2.21 16.48
C ALA A 196 -28.88 3.56 15.79
N PRO A 197 -30.14 3.77 15.37
CA PRO A 197 -30.53 4.90 14.52
C PRO A 197 -30.41 6.26 15.20
N ASN A 198 -30.21 6.32 16.51
CA ASN A 198 -30.04 7.58 17.25
C ASN A 198 -28.58 7.85 17.64
N THR A 199 -27.66 6.94 17.34
CA THR A 199 -26.24 7.12 17.66
C THR A 199 -25.60 8.09 16.69
N ARG A 200 -25.12 9.23 17.21
CA ARG A 200 -24.60 10.33 16.40
C ARG A 200 -23.32 10.91 17.02
N VAL A 201 -22.53 11.57 16.18
CA VAL A 201 -21.40 12.45 16.58
C VAL A 201 -21.68 13.88 16.12
N PRO A 202 -21.29 14.90 16.91
CA PRO A 202 -21.51 16.29 16.53
C PRO A 202 -20.70 16.65 15.27
N LEU A 203 -21.34 17.39 14.36
CA LEU A 203 -20.61 18.04 13.26
C LEU A 203 -19.74 19.18 13.83
N PRO A 204 -18.65 19.57 13.14
CA PRO A 204 -17.85 20.73 13.50
C PRO A 204 -18.72 21.96 13.72
N GLU A 205 -18.43 22.70 14.80
CA GLU A 205 -19.19 23.88 15.22
C GLU A 205 -19.40 24.87 14.08
N ARG A 206 -18.34 25.18 13.31
CA ARG A 206 -18.41 26.08 12.16
C ARG A 206 -19.42 25.66 11.09
N THR A 207 -19.68 24.36 10.95
CA THR A 207 -20.67 23.83 9.99
C THR A 207 -22.11 23.87 10.50
N GLN A 208 -22.31 23.92 11.83
CA GLN A 208 -23.65 23.89 12.44
C GLN A 208 -24.44 25.17 12.19
N GLY A 209 -23.79 26.27 11.84
CA GLY A 209 -24.44 27.55 11.54
C GLY A 209 -25.17 27.59 10.20
N PHE A 210 -24.85 26.69 9.27
CA PHE A 210 -25.43 26.68 7.92
C PHE A 210 -25.92 25.31 7.46
N LEU A 211 -25.68 24.24 8.22
CA LEU A 211 -26.26 22.92 7.97
C LEU A 211 -27.48 22.70 8.86
N THR A 212 -28.55 22.18 8.27
CA THR A 212 -29.76 21.78 9.01
C THR A 212 -29.48 20.64 9.98
N GLU A 213 -28.62 19.69 9.57
CA GLU A 213 -28.14 18.62 10.44
C GLU A 213 -27.02 19.14 11.34
N LYS A 214 -27.10 18.85 12.65
CA LYS A 214 -26.04 19.20 13.63
C LYS A 214 -25.14 18.03 14.02
N ALA A 215 -25.50 16.82 13.63
CA ALA A 215 -24.79 15.60 13.98
C ALA A 215 -24.88 14.57 12.84
N ALA A 216 -23.90 13.67 12.75
CA ALA A 216 -23.83 12.62 11.74
C ALA A 216 -23.95 11.21 12.35
N GLY A 217 -24.64 10.32 11.63
CA GLY A 217 -24.64 8.87 11.87
C GLY A 217 -23.43 8.19 11.25
N PHE A 218 -23.41 6.86 11.25
CA PHE A 218 -22.26 6.08 10.80
C PHE A 218 -21.89 6.34 9.33
N ILE A 219 -22.87 6.35 8.45
CA ILE A 219 -22.67 6.63 7.01
C ILE A 219 -22.12 8.05 6.79
N GLY A 220 -22.48 8.99 7.66
CA GLY A 220 -22.02 10.37 7.63
C GLY A 220 -20.78 10.64 8.47
N GLY A 221 -20.19 9.63 9.10
CA GLY A 221 -19.07 9.80 10.04
C GLY A 221 -17.75 10.22 9.39
N ASN A 222 -17.67 10.16 8.06
CA ASN A 222 -16.49 10.48 7.25
C ASN A 222 -16.66 11.75 6.37
N LYS A 223 -17.48 12.70 6.83
CA LYS A 223 -17.84 13.91 6.07
C LYS A 223 -16.70 14.95 5.93
N PHE A 224 -15.54 14.78 6.58
CA PHE A 224 -14.49 15.82 6.65
C PHE A 224 -13.23 15.54 5.81
N GLY A 225 -13.36 14.76 4.73
CA GLY A 225 -12.26 14.61 3.75
C GLY A 225 -11.14 13.67 4.21
N PHE A 226 -11.51 12.61 4.95
CA PHE A 226 -10.59 11.63 5.50
C PHE A 226 -9.54 12.28 6.39
N THR A 227 -9.98 13.02 7.41
CA THR A 227 -9.06 13.50 8.43
C THR A 227 -8.96 12.54 9.61
N ASP A 228 -7.98 12.75 10.48
CA ASP A 228 -7.90 12.12 11.79
C ASP A 228 -9.20 12.28 12.60
N LYS A 229 -9.92 13.41 12.45
CA LYS A 229 -11.27 13.62 13.00
C LYS A 229 -12.31 12.66 12.44
N ASP A 230 -12.32 12.39 11.14
CA ASP A 230 -13.21 11.37 10.54
C ASP A 230 -12.91 9.98 11.10
N GLY A 231 -11.61 9.64 11.20
CA GLY A 231 -11.19 8.37 11.79
C GLY A 231 -11.64 8.23 13.25
N ARG A 232 -11.49 9.30 14.04
CA ARG A 232 -11.98 9.37 15.41
C ARG A 232 -13.49 9.19 15.47
N ASN A 233 -14.24 9.90 14.64
CA ASN A 233 -15.70 9.85 14.59
C ASN A 233 -16.20 8.46 14.22
N LEU A 234 -15.66 7.85 13.17
CA LEU A 234 -16.04 6.50 12.75
C LEU A 234 -15.72 5.46 13.83
N LYS A 235 -14.55 5.54 14.47
CA LYS A 235 -14.22 4.67 15.60
C LYS A 235 -15.22 4.85 16.75
N GLN A 236 -15.49 6.09 17.15
CA GLN A 236 -16.42 6.38 18.24
C GLN A 236 -17.84 5.92 17.93
N LEU A 237 -18.33 6.17 16.71
CA LEU A 237 -19.63 5.70 16.26
C LEU A 237 -19.67 4.18 16.27
N TYR A 238 -18.66 3.51 15.73
CA TYR A 238 -18.58 2.05 15.76
C TYR A 238 -18.65 1.52 17.19
N GLU A 239 -17.79 2.01 18.09
CA GLU A 239 -17.77 1.53 19.48
C GLU A 239 -19.09 1.79 20.19
N LYS A 240 -19.72 2.96 19.96
CA LYS A 240 -21.04 3.22 20.51
C LYS A 240 -22.08 2.26 19.95
N ILE A 241 -22.18 2.13 18.62
CA ILE A 241 -23.21 1.33 17.96
C ILE A 241 -23.09 -0.16 18.32
N PHE A 242 -21.87 -0.69 18.32
CA PHE A 242 -21.64 -2.13 18.48
C PHE A 242 -21.35 -2.53 19.94
N HIS A 243 -20.88 -1.63 20.82
CA HIS A 243 -20.59 -2.01 22.20
C HIS A 243 -21.60 -1.47 23.23
N THR A 244 -22.31 -0.36 22.97
CA THR A 244 -23.12 0.29 24.02
C THR A 244 -24.55 0.67 23.66
N ALA A 245 -24.82 1.07 22.42
CA ALA A 245 -26.09 1.69 21.99
C ALA A 245 -26.93 0.80 21.07
N PHE A 246 -26.59 -0.49 21.01
CA PHE A 246 -27.27 -1.47 20.16
C PHE A 246 -28.69 -1.81 20.68
N ASP A 247 -29.65 -2.02 19.77
CA ASP A 247 -31.04 -2.44 20.07
C ASP A 247 -31.15 -3.96 20.30
N PRO A 248 -31.30 -4.45 21.56
CA PRO A 248 -31.22 -5.89 21.88
C PRO A 248 -32.23 -6.76 21.13
N GLU A 249 -33.43 -6.26 20.83
CA GLU A 249 -34.44 -7.03 20.10
C GLU A 249 -34.04 -7.25 18.64
N LYS A 250 -33.43 -6.24 18.02
CA LYS A 250 -32.85 -6.40 16.67
C LYS A 250 -31.68 -7.38 16.69
N ARG A 251 -30.94 -7.51 17.80
CA ARG A 251 -29.83 -8.48 17.95
C ARG A 251 -30.32 -9.86 17.62
N GLU A 252 -31.34 -10.28 18.34
CA GLU A 252 -31.79 -11.67 18.41
C GLU A 252 -32.52 -12.04 17.12
N LYS A 253 -33.10 -11.05 16.44
CA LYS A 253 -33.73 -11.21 15.14
C LYS A 253 -32.73 -11.24 13.98
N MET A 254 -31.65 -10.47 14.05
CA MET A 254 -30.73 -10.25 12.92
C MET A 254 -29.48 -11.12 12.95
N PHE A 255 -29.02 -11.56 14.13
CA PHE A 255 -27.76 -12.29 14.26
C PHE A 255 -27.92 -13.53 15.12
N ASN A 256 -27.31 -14.63 14.67
CA ASN A 256 -27.01 -15.74 15.57
C ASN A 256 -25.79 -15.41 16.46
N GLN A 257 -25.54 -16.24 17.48
CA GLN A 257 -24.46 -16.02 18.45
C GLN A 257 -23.07 -15.92 17.78
N GLU A 258 -22.82 -16.68 16.71
CA GLU A 258 -21.55 -16.68 15.99
C GLU A 258 -21.34 -15.38 15.21
N GLN A 259 -22.34 -14.95 14.43
CA GLN A 259 -22.34 -13.69 13.70
C GLN A 259 -22.23 -12.49 14.64
N TRP A 260 -22.89 -12.57 15.79
CA TRP A 260 -22.77 -11.57 16.86
C TRP A 260 -21.32 -11.45 17.36
N ASN A 261 -20.70 -12.58 17.74
CA ASN A 261 -19.33 -12.58 18.23
C ASN A 261 -18.34 -12.07 17.17
N GLN A 262 -18.59 -12.37 15.90
CA GLN A 262 -17.75 -11.90 14.79
C GLN A 262 -17.86 -10.38 14.58
N LEU A 263 -19.05 -9.78 14.73
CA LEU A 263 -19.27 -8.37 14.40
C LEU A 263 -19.09 -7.40 15.57
N PHE A 264 -19.39 -7.80 16.80
CA PHE A 264 -19.55 -6.88 17.94
C PHE A 264 -18.46 -6.96 19.01
N GLN A 265 -17.54 -7.95 18.93
CA GLN A 265 -16.43 -8.06 19.88
C GLN A 265 -15.10 -7.48 19.34
N LYS A 266 -15.11 -6.82 18.19
CA LYS A 266 -13.88 -6.29 17.58
C LYS A 266 -13.56 -4.92 18.16
N ASN A 267 -12.54 -4.84 19.01
CA ASN A 267 -11.92 -3.56 19.36
C ASN A 267 -11.10 -3.05 18.15
N ILE A 268 -11.44 -1.84 17.67
CA ILE A 268 -10.84 -1.23 16.49
C ILE A 268 -9.67 -0.34 16.90
N LYS A 269 -8.45 -0.72 16.51
CA LYS A 269 -7.23 0.05 16.79
C LYS A 269 -7.17 1.35 15.98
N GLY A 270 -7.68 1.32 14.75
CA GLY A 270 -7.64 2.46 13.86
C GLY A 270 -8.56 2.32 12.64
N ILE A 271 -8.73 3.44 11.95
CA ILE A 271 -9.45 3.53 10.68
C ILE A 271 -8.42 3.74 9.57
N ILE A 272 -8.47 2.93 8.53
CA ILE A 272 -7.61 3.07 7.34
C ILE A 272 -8.50 3.43 6.16
N PHE A 273 -8.38 4.65 5.70
CA PHE A 273 -9.03 5.13 4.49
C PHE A 273 -8.16 4.78 3.29
N LEU A 274 -8.77 4.09 2.33
CA LEU A 274 -8.15 3.77 1.05
C LEU A 274 -8.97 4.41 -0.04
N ASP A 275 -8.35 5.29 -0.82
CA ASP A 275 -8.96 5.82 -2.02
C ASP A 275 -9.16 4.67 -3.02
N SER A 276 -10.36 4.53 -3.58
CA SER A 276 -10.65 3.49 -4.58
C SER A 276 -9.82 3.63 -5.86
N GLU A 277 -9.35 4.84 -6.19
CA GLU A 277 -8.42 5.09 -7.30
C GLU A 277 -7.03 4.50 -7.02
N LEU A 278 -6.67 4.21 -5.75
CA LEU A 278 -5.43 3.52 -5.40
C LEU A 278 -5.33 2.17 -6.11
N ILE A 279 -6.39 1.36 -6.06
CA ILE A 279 -6.37 0.01 -6.65
C ILE A 279 -6.29 0.12 -8.17
N THR A 280 -7.03 1.06 -8.77
CA THR A 280 -6.95 1.34 -10.21
C THR A 280 -5.55 1.82 -10.61
N TYR A 281 -4.93 2.66 -9.79
CA TYR A 281 -3.58 3.15 -10.02
C TYR A 281 -2.54 2.02 -9.97
N LEU A 282 -2.66 1.11 -9.00
CA LEU A 282 -1.77 -0.03 -8.83
C LEU A 282 -2.02 -1.16 -9.83
N LEU A 283 -3.27 -1.32 -10.27
CA LEU A 283 -3.73 -2.34 -11.19
C LEU A 283 -4.74 -1.72 -12.17
N PRO A 284 -4.28 -1.13 -13.29
CA PRO A 284 -5.15 -0.42 -14.24
C PRO A 284 -6.32 -1.26 -14.77
N ALA A 285 -6.14 -2.58 -14.89
CA ALA A 285 -7.18 -3.52 -15.29
C ALA A 285 -8.37 -3.58 -14.31
N PHE A 286 -8.17 -3.19 -13.04
CA PHE A 286 -9.20 -3.17 -12.02
C PHE A 286 -10.39 -2.29 -12.42
N ARG A 287 -10.14 -1.14 -13.07
CA ARG A 287 -11.22 -0.24 -13.52
C ARG A 287 -12.16 -0.89 -14.53
N SER A 288 -11.65 -1.73 -15.44
CA SER A 288 -12.49 -2.47 -16.37
C SER A 288 -13.30 -3.54 -15.63
N LYS A 289 -12.68 -4.22 -14.65
CA LYS A 289 -13.35 -5.25 -13.85
C LYS A 289 -14.44 -4.67 -12.95
N THR A 290 -14.23 -3.49 -12.34
CA THR A 290 -15.25 -2.81 -11.54
C THR A 290 -16.45 -2.40 -12.39
N ARG A 291 -16.25 -1.95 -13.63
CA ARG A 291 -17.33 -1.68 -14.58
C ARG A 291 -18.09 -2.95 -14.96
N GLU A 292 -17.40 -4.05 -15.21
CA GLU A 292 -18.02 -5.35 -15.47
C GLU A 292 -18.93 -5.77 -14.30
N TRP A 293 -18.42 -5.70 -13.07
CA TRP A 293 -19.20 -6.01 -11.87
C TRP A 293 -20.44 -5.12 -11.72
N GLN A 294 -20.30 -3.83 -11.99
CA GLN A 294 -21.42 -2.90 -11.95
C GLN A 294 -22.45 -3.22 -13.02
N PHE A 295 -22.02 -3.52 -14.24
CA PHE A 295 -22.88 -3.90 -15.34
C PHE A 295 -23.64 -5.20 -15.01
N VAL A 296 -22.93 -6.22 -14.51
CA VAL A 296 -23.55 -7.47 -14.07
C VAL A 296 -24.55 -7.22 -12.95
N ASN A 297 -24.20 -6.42 -11.93
CA ASN A 297 -25.11 -6.13 -10.82
C ASN A 297 -26.39 -5.38 -11.26
N ALA A 298 -26.23 -4.39 -12.16
CA ALA A 298 -27.35 -3.63 -12.69
C ALA A 298 -28.28 -4.47 -13.59
N ASN A 299 -27.71 -5.43 -14.33
CA ASN A 299 -28.47 -6.24 -15.30
C ASN A 299 -28.86 -7.62 -14.79
N VAL A 300 -28.41 -8.03 -13.60
CA VAL A 300 -28.69 -9.38 -13.05
C VAL A 300 -30.19 -9.63 -12.90
N ASP A 301 -31.00 -8.62 -12.57
CA ASP A 301 -32.46 -8.77 -12.50
C ASP A 301 -33.09 -8.92 -13.89
N LEU A 302 -32.61 -8.14 -14.85
CA LEU A 302 -33.08 -8.16 -16.24
C LEU A 302 -32.74 -9.48 -16.93
N ILE A 303 -31.54 -10.03 -16.68
CA ILE A 303 -31.06 -11.27 -17.28
C ILE A 303 -31.69 -12.49 -16.61
N ARG A 304 -31.94 -12.45 -15.30
CA ARG A 304 -32.47 -13.61 -14.55
C ARG A 304 -33.99 -13.65 -14.45
N GLY A 305 -34.70 -12.55 -14.74
CA GLY A 305 -36.15 -12.46 -14.63
C GLY A 305 -36.70 -12.53 -13.20
N GLU A 306 -35.84 -12.53 -12.18
CA GLU A 306 -36.20 -12.64 -10.75
C GLU A 306 -35.29 -11.73 -9.91
N ASN A 307 -35.88 -11.03 -8.93
CA ASN A 307 -35.15 -10.19 -8.00
C ASN A 307 -34.63 -11.03 -6.81
N ARG A 308 -33.32 -11.35 -6.78
CA ARG A 308 -32.70 -12.11 -5.69
C ARG A 308 -31.89 -11.19 -4.75
N SER A 309 -31.98 -11.44 -3.44
CA SER A 309 -31.38 -10.61 -2.37
C SER A 309 -29.85 -10.66 -2.26
N ASN A 310 -29.17 -11.66 -2.84
CA ASN A 310 -27.76 -11.96 -2.49
C ASN A 310 -26.72 -11.41 -3.49
N LYS A 311 -27.07 -10.42 -4.33
CA LYS A 311 -26.16 -9.93 -5.40
C LYS A 311 -24.86 -9.35 -4.86
N LYS A 312 -24.92 -8.62 -3.74
CA LYS A 312 -23.74 -8.02 -3.09
C LYS A 312 -22.75 -9.10 -2.62
N GLU A 313 -23.23 -10.24 -2.13
CA GLU A 313 -22.37 -11.33 -1.65
C GLU A 313 -21.55 -11.96 -2.78
N PHE A 314 -22.16 -12.16 -3.96
CA PHE A 314 -21.43 -12.68 -5.14
C PHE A 314 -20.34 -11.72 -5.60
N TYR A 315 -20.66 -10.42 -5.65
CA TYR A 315 -19.68 -9.38 -5.97
C TYR A 315 -18.52 -9.37 -4.98
N ILE A 316 -18.82 -9.41 -3.68
CA ILE A 316 -17.79 -9.39 -2.62
C ILE A 316 -16.87 -10.61 -2.74
N LYS A 317 -17.42 -11.81 -2.98
CA LYS A 317 -16.62 -13.03 -3.18
C LYS A 317 -15.72 -12.94 -4.43
N ASP A 318 -16.25 -12.43 -5.54
CA ASP A 318 -15.45 -12.30 -6.77
C ASP A 318 -14.38 -11.21 -6.64
N LEU A 319 -14.68 -10.10 -5.97
CA LEU A 319 -13.70 -9.06 -5.62
C LEU A 319 -12.56 -9.64 -4.78
N GLN A 320 -12.88 -10.41 -3.73
CA GLN A 320 -11.88 -11.07 -2.89
C GLN A 320 -10.98 -11.99 -3.72
N ARG A 321 -11.56 -12.81 -4.59
CA ARG A 321 -10.82 -13.70 -5.49
C ARG A 321 -9.92 -12.91 -6.44
N TYR A 322 -10.45 -11.88 -7.10
CA TYR A 322 -9.70 -11.06 -8.04
C TYR A 322 -8.50 -10.36 -7.39
N LEU A 323 -8.67 -9.80 -6.19
CA LEU A 323 -7.57 -9.18 -5.45
C LEU A 323 -6.51 -10.22 -5.05
N LYS A 324 -6.92 -11.44 -4.67
CA LYS A 324 -6.00 -12.53 -4.34
C LYS A 324 -5.18 -12.96 -5.55
N ASP A 325 -5.82 -13.15 -6.70
CA ASP A 325 -5.17 -13.58 -7.95
C ASP A 325 -4.17 -12.51 -8.46
N ASN A 326 -4.37 -11.24 -8.10
CA ASN A 326 -3.51 -10.11 -8.47
C ASN A 326 -2.62 -9.58 -7.32
N ALA A 327 -2.55 -10.28 -6.19
CA ALA A 327 -1.88 -9.78 -4.98
C ALA A 327 -0.40 -9.45 -5.23
N LEU A 328 0.31 -10.30 -5.98
CA LEU A 328 1.71 -10.10 -6.32
C LEU A 328 1.91 -8.85 -7.20
N THR A 329 1.06 -8.66 -8.20
CA THR A 329 1.08 -7.46 -9.06
C THR A 329 0.83 -6.20 -8.25
N LEU A 330 -0.18 -6.23 -7.37
CA LEU A 330 -0.49 -5.12 -6.47
C LEU A 330 0.69 -4.79 -5.55
N ALA A 331 1.34 -5.80 -4.95
CA ALA A 331 2.51 -5.60 -4.09
C ALA A 331 3.67 -4.97 -4.86
N LYS A 332 3.98 -5.48 -6.06
CA LYS A 332 5.03 -4.94 -6.94
C LYS A 332 4.77 -3.50 -7.34
N SER A 333 3.55 -3.21 -7.82
CA SER A 333 3.13 -1.85 -8.14
C SER A 333 3.21 -0.93 -6.93
N THR A 334 2.86 -1.43 -5.74
CA THR A 334 2.92 -0.64 -4.50
C THR A 334 4.34 -0.22 -4.19
N ILE A 335 5.27 -1.18 -4.18
CA ILE A 335 6.69 -0.92 -3.87
C ILE A 335 7.33 0.00 -4.90
N ASN A 336 7.04 -0.21 -6.19
CA ASN A 336 7.61 0.60 -7.26
C ASN A 336 7.07 2.03 -7.28
N ASN A 337 5.84 2.25 -6.81
CA ASN A 337 5.19 3.56 -6.84
C ASN A 337 5.04 4.20 -5.46
N ILE A 338 5.55 3.59 -4.39
CA ILE A 338 5.31 4.03 -3.00
C ILE A 338 5.64 5.50 -2.77
N GLN A 339 6.66 6.04 -3.46
CA GLN A 339 6.99 7.45 -3.38
C GLN A 339 5.82 8.33 -3.84
N GLU A 340 5.18 7.97 -4.94
CA GLU A 340 4.02 8.67 -5.49
C GLU A 340 2.75 8.38 -4.67
N LEU A 341 2.58 7.15 -4.18
CA LEU A 341 1.44 6.77 -3.34
C LEU A 341 1.34 7.58 -2.05
N LEU A 342 2.49 7.80 -1.38
CA LEU A 342 2.54 8.55 -0.12
C LEU A 342 2.08 10.00 -0.32
N HIS A 343 2.49 10.67 -1.40
CA HIS A 343 2.11 12.08 -1.61
C HIS A 343 0.73 12.28 -2.23
N LYS A 344 0.19 11.28 -2.93
CA LYS A 344 -1.14 11.40 -3.56
C LYS A 344 -2.28 11.38 -2.55
N GLY A 345 -2.01 11.02 -1.30
CA GLY A 345 -3.02 10.95 -0.25
C GLY A 345 -4.03 9.82 -0.47
N PHE A 346 -3.63 8.78 -1.21
CA PHE A 346 -4.46 7.60 -1.47
C PHE A 346 -4.69 6.73 -0.24
N ILE A 347 -3.82 6.86 0.76
CA ILE A 347 -3.88 6.13 2.02
C ILE A 347 -3.92 7.17 3.13
N ASN A 348 -4.88 7.02 4.04
CA ASN A 348 -4.94 7.82 5.23
C ASN A 348 -5.28 6.97 6.44
N ILE A 349 -4.57 7.17 7.54
CA ILE A 349 -4.59 6.32 8.71
C ILE A 349 -4.92 7.19 9.91
N TYR A 350 -5.93 6.77 10.64
CA TYR A 350 -6.18 7.19 12.00
C TYR A 350 -5.91 6.04 12.95
N LEU A 351 -4.99 6.22 13.90
CA LEU A 351 -4.71 5.26 14.97
C LEU A 351 -5.10 5.84 16.32
N SER A 352 -5.73 5.01 17.16
CA SER A 352 -6.07 5.37 18.54
C SER A 352 -4.99 4.89 19.52
N ASN A 353 -4.73 5.69 20.56
CA ASN A 353 -3.80 5.34 21.65
C ASN A 353 -2.43 4.88 21.13
N VAL A 354 -1.80 5.71 20.30
CA VAL A 354 -0.42 5.55 19.79
C VAL A 354 0.49 6.62 20.39
N SER A 355 1.79 6.47 20.26
CA SER A 355 2.77 7.47 20.69
C SER A 355 2.67 8.78 19.91
N ASP A 356 3.24 9.87 20.46
CA ASP A 356 3.32 11.15 19.73
C ASP A 356 4.30 11.05 18.55
N GLU A 357 5.33 10.23 18.69
CA GLU A 357 6.29 9.92 17.64
C GLU A 357 5.60 9.20 16.48
N MET A 358 4.70 8.25 16.75
CA MET A 358 3.89 7.59 15.73
C MET A 358 2.93 8.56 15.02
N ARG A 359 2.27 9.45 15.77
CA ARG A 359 1.43 10.51 15.18
C ARG A 359 2.24 11.41 14.25
N THR A 360 3.42 11.82 14.70
CA THR A 360 4.34 12.67 13.93
C THR A 360 4.82 11.95 12.68
N PHE A 361 5.20 10.68 12.78
CA PHE A 361 5.60 9.86 11.64
C PHE A 361 4.49 9.74 10.58
N LEU A 362 3.25 9.48 10.99
CA LEU A 362 2.12 9.42 10.05
C LEU A 362 1.93 10.76 9.32
N LYS A 363 2.09 11.87 10.03
CA LYS A 363 1.97 13.22 9.45
C LYS A 363 3.11 13.52 8.48
N ASP A 364 4.35 13.26 8.88
CA ASP A 364 5.56 13.56 8.08
C ASP A 364 5.63 12.77 6.77
N TYR A 365 4.92 11.64 6.70
CA TYR A 365 4.84 10.77 5.52
C TYR A 365 3.51 10.85 4.77
N ASP A 366 2.69 11.88 5.04
CA ASP A 366 1.38 12.10 4.40
C ASP A 366 0.40 10.91 4.54
N LEU A 367 0.62 10.08 5.56
CA LEU A 367 -0.23 8.94 5.90
C LEU A 367 -1.42 9.33 6.78
N THR A 368 -1.52 10.60 7.20
CA THR A 368 -2.69 11.12 7.91
C THR A 368 -2.93 12.58 7.56
N ASN A 369 -4.17 12.92 7.23
CA ASN A 369 -4.61 14.31 7.07
C ASN A 369 -5.09 14.80 8.43
N VAL A 370 -4.42 15.82 8.97
CA VAL A 370 -4.85 16.43 10.24
C VAL A 370 -6.01 17.37 9.97
N TYR A 371 -7.10 17.21 10.72
CA TYR A 371 -8.24 18.12 10.68
C TYR A 371 -7.83 19.52 11.10
N ASN A 372 -8.17 20.52 10.29
CA ASN A 372 -7.96 21.93 10.58
C ASN A 372 -9.32 22.63 10.78
N PRO A 373 -9.65 23.15 11.98
CA PRO A 373 -10.91 23.85 12.22
C PRO A 373 -11.07 25.13 11.38
N ASP A 374 -9.96 25.70 10.89
CA ASP A 374 -9.97 26.92 10.08
C ASP A 374 -10.35 26.66 8.62
N PHE A 375 -10.41 25.39 8.21
CA PHE A 375 -10.76 25.02 6.83
C PHE A 375 -12.25 24.73 6.67
N PHE A 376 -12.79 25.12 5.52
CA PHE A 376 -14.08 24.63 5.07
C PHE A 376 -13.91 23.32 4.31
N TYR A 377 -14.45 22.25 4.88
CA TYR A 377 -14.60 20.96 4.21
C TYR A 377 -15.95 20.94 3.52
N PHE A 378 -15.95 21.30 2.25
CA PHE A 378 -17.18 21.31 1.46
C PHE A 378 -17.58 19.90 1.06
N PHE A 379 -18.90 19.62 1.04
CA PHE A 379 -19.49 18.37 0.61
C PHE A 379 -20.72 18.61 -0.28
N HIS A 380 -20.99 17.69 -1.21
CA HIS A 380 -21.99 17.86 -2.28
C HIS A 380 -21.74 19.04 -3.23
N ILE A 381 -20.48 19.44 -3.47
CA ILE A 381 -20.19 20.41 -4.53
C ILE A 381 -20.28 19.68 -5.87
N ASN A 382 -21.40 19.86 -6.56
CA ASN A 382 -21.58 19.38 -7.91
C ASN A 382 -21.06 20.45 -8.87
N SER A 383 -19.90 20.25 -9.50
CA SER A 383 -19.36 21.20 -10.48
C SER A 383 -19.95 21.04 -11.88
N SER A 384 -20.65 19.93 -12.15
CA SER A 384 -21.17 19.57 -13.47
C SER A 384 -22.24 18.50 -13.28
N PHE A 385 -23.46 18.65 -13.81
CA PHE A 385 -24.70 17.86 -13.65
C PHE A 385 -24.67 16.29 -13.63
N ASN A 386 -23.52 15.63 -13.44
CA ASN A 386 -23.35 14.20 -13.23
C ASN A 386 -22.63 13.90 -11.90
N LYS A 387 -22.92 12.74 -11.29
CA LYS A 387 -22.49 12.34 -9.93
C LYS A 387 -20.98 12.06 -9.75
N SER A 388 -20.14 12.53 -10.66
CA SER A 388 -18.69 12.35 -10.61
C SER A 388 -18.06 13.70 -10.94
N ASP A 389 -17.39 14.33 -9.98
CA ASP A 389 -16.26 15.23 -10.24
C ASP A 389 -15.54 15.57 -8.92
N GLY A 390 -14.23 15.76 -9.04
CA GLY A 390 -13.23 15.63 -7.97
C GLY A 390 -13.10 16.79 -6.97
N PHE A 391 -12.23 16.54 -5.99
CA PHE A 391 -11.97 17.46 -4.89
C PHE A 391 -10.92 18.49 -5.24
N VAL A 392 -11.28 19.73 -4.97
CA VAL A 392 -10.33 20.79 -4.82
C VAL A 392 -9.82 20.72 -3.37
N LYS A 393 -8.68 20.04 -3.12
CA LYS A 393 -7.84 20.32 -1.94
C LYS A 393 -7.22 21.71 -2.14
N LYS A 394 -8.03 22.78 -2.09
CA LYS A 394 -7.50 24.13 -1.97
C LYS A 394 -7.89 24.63 -0.58
N GLN A 395 -6.91 25.10 0.16
CA GLN A 395 -7.17 26.12 1.17
C GLN A 395 -7.87 27.27 0.46
N VAL A 396 -9.13 27.50 0.83
CA VAL A 396 -9.84 28.71 0.44
C VAL A 396 -9.74 29.63 1.64
N GLU A 397 -8.80 30.58 1.58
CA GLU A 397 -8.77 31.69 2.53
C GLU A 397 -9.93 32.63 2.18
N VAL A 398 -10.86 32.80 3.12
CA VAL A 398 -11.99 33.70 2.96
C VAL A 398 -11.63 35.01 3.64
N LEU A 399 -11.18 35.98 2.84
CA LEU A 399 -10.84 37.29 3.36
C LEU A 399 -12.09 38.00 3.88
N GLY A 400 -11.99 38.58 5.07
CA GLY A 400 -12.96 39.54 5.57
C GLY A 400 -13.01 40.81 4.71
N PRO A 401 -13.98 41.71 4.95
CA PRO A 401 -14.15 42.95 4.19
C PRO A 401 -12.91 43.86 4.16
N GLN A 402 -11.99 43.65 5.10
CA GLN A 402 -10.76 44.42 5.29
C GLN A 402 -9.51 43.69 4.74
N GLY A 403 -9.67 42.54 4.08
CA GLY A 403 -8.56 41.80 3.49
C GLY A 403 -7.74 40.95 4.48
N ASN A 404 -8.25 40.75 5.69
CA ASN A 404 -7.64 39.85 6.67
C ASN A 404 -8.27 38.45 6.54
N VAL A 405 -7.44 37.39 6.66
CA VAL A 405 -7.86 35.98 6.60
C VAL A 405 -8.74 35.60 7.80
#